data_AF-A0A5K3EI78-F1
#
_entry.id   AF-A0A5K3EI78-F1
#
_cell.length_a   1.000
_cell.length_b   1.000
_cell.length_c   1.000
_cell.angle_alpha   90.00
_cell.angle_beta   90.00
_cell.angle_gamma   90.00
#
_symmetry.space_group_name_H-M   'P 1'
#
loop_
_entity.id
_entity.type
_entity.pdbx_description
1 polymer ?
#
loop_
_entity_poly.entity_id
_entity_poly.type
_entity_poly.pdbx_seq_one_letter_code
_entity_poly.pdbx_strand_id
1 'polypeptide(L)'
;MSHSELKDSGNKFFAASDNKRAIECYSLAIKKNGSISTYYSNRALCYLQLKMYDLALADCRRALELDPNNLKAFFFAGQCHMAQEQYDEAVAKLTIAHSLALENHKNFGDDIAASIRLAKRKRVEQLDEKRRQEEIELQTYLNKLIVEDGERKLKALFNSNQSQQEDSGKAERAEEDEQKQSDSQPASGRTSPECDKAPQTASQIEAETASRLRELDALFSQVDERRMKREIPDYLCGQISFELMQDPVITPSGITYDRRSIQAHLRQVGHFDPITRQPLTYDQLIPNLAMKEVVSKFLEENPWADGF
;
A
#
# COMPACT_ATOMS: atom_id res chain seq x y z
N MET A 1 27.76 -42.31 -10.71
CA MET A 1 26.73 -41.63 -9.89
C MET A 1 25.38 -41.60 -10.60
N SER A 2 24.35 -42.18 -10.00
CA SER A 2 22.95 -42.08 -10.45
C SER A 2 22.40 -40.65 -10.28
N HIS A 3 21.31 -40.30 -10.98
CA HIS A 3 20.65 -39.00 -10.77
C HIS A 3 20.17 -38.81 -9.32
N SER A 4 19.78 -39.90 -8.63
CA SER A 4 19.34 -39.81 -7.23
C SER A 4 20.51 -39.52 -6.30
N GLU A 5 21.65 -40.17 -6.52
CA GLU A 5 22.89 -39.95 -5.74
C GLU A 5 23.41 -38.52 -5.90
N LEU A 6 23.28 -37.93 -7.09
CA LEU A 6 23.61 -36.53 -7.33
C LEU A 6 22.68 -35.58 -6.55
N LYS A 7 21.38 -35.88 -6.51
CA LYS A 7 20.40 -35.14 -5.68
C LYS A 7 20.73 -35.27 -4.19
N ASP A 8 21.03 -36.47 -3.71
CA ASP A 8 21.40 -36.70 -2.31
C ASP A 8 22.72 -36.02 -1.95
N SER A 9 23.68 -35.96 -2.88
CA SER A 9 24.93 -35.20 -2.71
C SER A 9 24.66 -33.69 -2.68
N GLY A 10 23.78 -33.19 -3.55
CA GLY A 10 23.33 -31.80 -3.51
C GLY A 10 22.66 -31.42 -2.18
N ASN A 11 21.82 -32.31 -1.63
CA ASN A 11 21.22 -32.12 -0.32
C ASN A 11 22.27 -32.02 0.81
N LYS A 12 23.33 -32.84 0.74
CA LYS A 12 24.45 -32.78 1.72
C LYS A 12 25.21 -31.46 1.63
N PHE A 13 25.54 -30.98 0.43
CA PHE A 13 26.20 -29.68 0.25
C PHE A 13 25.30 -28.52 0.69
N PHE A 14 24.00 -28.60 0.40
CA PHE A 14 23.04 -27.62 0.88
C PHE A 14 22.97 -27.57 2.41
N ALA A 15 22.92 -28.73 3.07
CA ALA A 15 22.96 -28.82 4.53
C ALA A 15 24.28 -28.29 5.13
N ALA A 16 25.37 -28.33 4.36
CA ALA A 16 26.66 -27.72 4.70
C ALA A 16 26.76 -26.23 4.34
N SER A 17 25.65 -25.59 3.92
CA SER A 17 25.58 -24.21 3.45
C SER A 17 26.41 -23.89 2.20
N ASP A 18 26.94 -24.91 1.51
CA ASP A 18 27.66 -24.77 0.25
C ASP A 18 26.68 -24.81 -0.93
N ASN A 19 25.96 -23.70 -1.11
CA ASN A 19 24.94 -23.56 -2.14
C ASN A 19 25.52 -23.68 -3.56
N LYS A 20 26.78 -23.27 -3.78
CA LYS A 20 27.41 -23.30 -5.11
C LYS A 20 27.64 -24.75 -5.56
N ARG A 21 28.24 -25.58 -4.71
CA ARG A 21 28.43 -27.01 -5.03
C ARG A 21 27.11 -27.77 -5.08
N ALA A 22 26.13 -27.38 -4.27
CA ALA A 22 24.78 -27.95 -4.36
C ALA A 22 24.15 -27.70 -5.74
N ILE A 23 24.26 -26.47 -6.28
CA ILE A 23 23.77 -26.12 -7.62
C ILE A 23 24.44 -26.96 -8.71
N GLU A 24 25.75 -27.18 -8.62
CA GLU A 24 26.47 -28.04 -9.57
C GLU A 24 25.94 -29.47 -9.54
N CYS A 25 25.76 -30.03 -8.34
CA CYS A 25 25.22 -31.38 -8.15
C CYS A 25 23.80 -31.52 -8.71
N TYR A 26 22.91 -30.57 -8.43
CA TYR A 26 21.55 -30.57 -8.99
C TYR A 26 21.55 -30.37 -10.50
N SER A 27 22.44 -29.52 -11.03
CA SER A 27 22.56 -29.31 -12.48
C SER A 27 23.04 -30.58 -13.19
N LEU A 28 23.95 -31.34 -12.58
CA LEU A 28 24.34 -32.66 -13.07
C LEU A 28 23.17 -33.66 -12.98
N ALA A 29 22.37 -33.63 -11.92
CA ALA A 29 21.18 -34.48 -11.79
C ALA A 29 20.15 -34.18 -12.91
N ILE A 30 19.91 -32.90 -13.19
CA ILE A 30 19.02 -32.43 -14.27
C ILE A 30 19.54 -32.86 -15.64
N LYS A 31 20.84 -32.74 -15.91
CA LYS A 31 21.45 -33.23 -17.16
C LYS A 31 21.25 -34.73 -17.38
N LYS A 32 21.20 -35.52 -16.30
CA LYS A 32 20.93 -36.96 -16.38
C LYS A 32 19.45 -37.29 -16.52
N ASN A 33 18.59 -36.58 -15.80
CA ASN A 33 17.15 -36.73 -15.88
C ASN A 33 16.45 -35.41 -15.58
N GLY A 34 16.01 -34.73 -16.64
CA GLY A 34 15.31 -33.44 -16.56
C GLY A 34 13.80 -33.53 -16.37
N SER A 35 13.23 -34.74 -16.23
CA SER A 35 11.78 -34.91 -16.02
C SER A 35 11.33 -34.73 -14.56
N ILE A 36 12.29 -34.65 -13.63
CA ILE A 36 12.00 -34.64 -12.19
C ILE A 36 11.91 -33.20 -11.67
N SER A 37 10.69 -32.76 -11.35
CA SER A 37 10.39 -31.42 -10.81
C SER A 37 11.21 -31.06 -9.54
N THR A 38 11.44 -32.05 -8.66
CA THR A 38 12.14 -31.83 -7.38
C THR A 38 13.58 -31.30 -7.54
N TYR A 39 14.26 -31.63 -8.64
CA TYR A 39 15.63 -31.16 -8.88
C TYR A 39 15.66 -29.66 -9.15
N TYR A 40 14.68 -29.18 -9.92
CA TYR A 40 14.51 -27.75 -10.19
C TYR A 40 14.12 -26.99 -8.93
N SER A 41 13.18 -27.50 -8.12
CA SER A 41 12.81 -26.83 -6.86
C SER A 41 13.96 -26.78 -5.85
N ASN A 42 14.79 -27.82 -5.77
CA ASN A 42 15.95 -27.83 -4.87
C ASN A 42 17.05 -26.87 -5.36
N ARG A 43 17.28 -26.78 -6.68
CA ARG A 43 18.22 -25.82 -7.24
C ARG A 43 17.73 -24.38 -7.11
N ALA A 44 16.43 -24.14 -7.28
CA ALA A 44 15.79 -22.85 -7.03
C ALA A 44 16.01 -22.36 -5.60
N LEU A 45 15.91 -23.26 -4.61
CA LEU A 45 16.21 -22.92 -3.21
C LEU A 45 17.67 -22.48 -3.03
N CYS A 46 18.63 -23.15 -3.66
CA CYS A 46 20.02 -22.71 -3.61
C CYS A 46 20.23 -21.34 -4.26
N TYR A 47 19.57 -21.07 -5.40
CA TYR A 47 19.61 -19.76 -6.04
C TYR A 47 18.99 -18.67 -5.16
N LEU A 48 17.89 -18.97 -4.46
CA LEU A 48 17.26 -18.06 -3.50
C LEU A 48 18.23 -17.70 -2.36
N GLN A 49 18.94 -18.68 -1.79
CA GLN A 49 19.96 -18.43 -0.75
C GLN A 49 21.12 -17.56 -1.25
N LEU A 50 21.43 -17.64 -2.54
CA LEU A 50 22.45 -16.80 -3.21
C LEU A 50 21.88 -15.47 -3.73
N LYS A 51 20.60 -15.15 -3.47
CA LYS A 51 19.89 -13.96 -3.96
C LYS A 51 19.84 -13.85 -5.50
N MET A 52 19.92 -14.97 -6.20
CA MET A 52 19.82 -15.05 -7.66
C MET A 52 18.36 -15.30 -8.08
N TYR A 53 17.50 -14.30 -7.87
CA TYR A 53 16.05 -14.47 -7.96
C TYR A 53 15.54 -14.83 -9.36
N ASP A 54 16.14 -14.28 -10.43
CA ASP A 54 15.70 -14.57 -11.80
C ASP A 54 15.94 -16.03 -12.19
N LEU A 55 17.09 -16.59 -11.80
CA LEU A 55 17.40 -18.00 -12.01
C LEU A 55 16.50 -18.91 -11.15
N ALA A 56 16.24 -18.51 -9.91
CA ALA A 56 15.33 -19.24 -9.03
C ALA A 56 13.91 -19.28 -9.59
N LEU A 57 13.40 -18.17 -10.12
CA LEU A 57 12.09 -18.09 -10.76
C LEU A 57 12.02 -18.92 -12.05
N ALA A 58 13.06 -18.93 -12.87
CA ALA A 58 13.13 -19.78 -14.05
C ALA A 58 13.05 -21.27 -13.67
N ASP A 59 13.76 -21.70 -12.63
CA ASP A 59 13.69 -23.06 -12.11
C ASP A 59 12.34 -23.38 -11.47
N CYS A 60 11.72 -22.44 -10.75
CA CYS A 60 10.38 -22.63 -10.22
C CYS A 60 9.36 -22.81 -11.35
N ARG A 61 9.44 -22.03 -12.43
CA ARG A 61 8.58 -22.19 -13.61
C ARG A 61 8.76 -23.57 -14.24
N ARG A 62 10.00 -24.00 -14.46
CA ARG A 62 10.29 -25.35 -14.97
C ARG A 62 9.77 -26.46 -14.05
N ALA A 63 9.91 -26.29 -12.73
CA ALA A 63 9.38 -27.24 -11.75
C ALA A 63 7.85 -27.36 -11.86
N LEU A 64 7.15 -26.24 -12.08
CA LEU A 64 5.69 -26.19 -12.22
C LEU A 64 5.19 -26.69 -13.58
N GLU A 65 5.98 -26.53 -14.66
CA GLU A 65 5.70 -27.16 -15.96
C GLU A 65 5.73 -28.69 -15.87
N LEU A 66 6.62 -29.24 -15.04
CA LEU A 66 6.77 -30.68 -14.84
C LEU A 66 5.78 -31.25 -13.81
N ASP A 67 5.50 -30.49 -12.74
CA ASP A 67 4.57 -30.86 -11.69
C ASP A 67 3.77 -29.63 -11.24
N PRO A 68 2.53 -29.47 -11.74
CA PRO A 68 1.66 -28.37 -11.36
C PRO A 68 1.29 -28.32 -9.87
N ASN A 69 1.46 -29.42 -9.13
CA ASN A 69 1.11 -29.53 -7.72
C ASN A 69 2.34 -29.41 -6.80
N ASN A 70 3.49 -28.97 -7.33
CA ASN A 70 4.70 -28.79 -6.54
C ASN A 70 4.60 -27.57 -5.61
N LEU A 71 4.16 -27.82 -4.37
CA LEU A 71 4.05 -26.85 -3.28
C LEU A 71 5.34 -26.04 -3.07
N LYS A 72 6.51 -26.69 -3.10
CA LYS A 72 7.80 -26.01 -2.85
C LYS A 72 8.11 -25.00 -3.96
N ALA A 73 7.81 -25.34 -5.20
CA ALA A 73 8.03 -24.43 -6.33
C ALA A 73 7.17 -23.16 -6.21
N PHE A 74 5.89 -23.27 -5.82
CA PHE A 74 5.06 -22.09 -5.54
C PHE A 74 5.58 -21.26 -4.36
N PHE A 75 5.97 -21.93 -3.28
CA PHE A 75 6.50 -21.25 -2.09
C PHE A 75 7.79 -20.49 -2.40
N PHE A 76 8.75 -21.11 -3.08
CA PHE A 76 10.01 -20.45 -3.47
C PHE A 76 9.78 -19.34 -4.50
N ALA A 77 8.84 -19.52 -5.45
CA ALA A 77 8.46 -18.43 -6.36
C ALA A 77 7.89 -17.24 -5.60
N GLY A 78 7.01 -17.48 -4.61
CA GLY A 78 6.49 -16.44 -3.73
C GLY A 78 7.59 -15.71 -2.94
N GLN A 79 8.58 -16.45 -2.41
CA GLN A 79 9.74 -15.86 -1.75
C GLN A 79 10.65 -15.05 -2.69
N CYS A 80 10.81 -15.48 -3.95
CA CYS A 80 11.54 -14.70 -4.95
C CYS A 80 10.82 -13.37 -5.25
N HIS A 81 9.51 -13.41 -5.48
CA HIS A 81 8.71 -12.21 -5.72
C HIS A 81 8.71 -11.26 -4.52
N MET A 82 8.67 -11.79 -3.29
CA MET A 82 8.86 -11.00 -2.06
C MET A 82 10.18 -10.24 -2.07
N ALA A 83 11.27 -10.90 -2.48
CA ALA A 83 12.59 -10.31 -2.51
C ALA A 83 12.80 -9.34 -3.68
N GLN A 84 11.98 -9.44 -4.73
CA GLN A 84 11.93 -8.52 -5.87
C GLN A 84 10.90 -7.37 -5.68
N GLU A 85 10.30 -7.24 -4.48
CA GLU A 85 9.28 -6.24 -4.16
C GLU A 85 8.00 -6.32 -5.03
N GLN A 86 7.76 -7.49 -5.61
CA GLN A 86 6.57 -7.84 -6.38
C GLN A 86 5.54 -8.51 -5.47
N TYR A 87 4.94 -7.71 -4.58
CA TYR A 87 4.13 -8.24 -3.49
C TYR A 87 2.79 -8.85 -3.94
N ASP A 88 2.21 -8.38 -5.04
CA ASP A 88 0.96 -8.92 -5.57
C ASP A 88 1.15 -10.36 -6.09
N GLU A 89 2.19 -10.57 -6.90
CA GLU A 89 2.57 -11.89 -7.39
C GLU A 89 2.99 -12.80 -6.23
N ALA A 90 3.71 -12.26 -5.24
CA ALA A 90 4.08 -13.02 -4.05
C ALA A 90 2.87 -13.55 -3.29
N VAL A 91 1.89 -12.69 -2.99
CA VAL A 91 0.65 -13.10 -2.31
C VAL A 91 -0.09 -14.15 -3.12
N ALA A 92 -0.21 -13.99 -4.44
CA ALA A 92 -0.87 -14.96 -5.30
C ALA A 92 -0.19 -16.34 -5.26
N LYS A 93 1.14 -16.40 -5.43
CA LYS A 93 1.89 -17.67 -5.41
C LYS A 93 1.88 -18.33 -4.03
N LEU A 94 2.02 -17.55 -2.95
CA LEU A 94 1.98 -18.07 -1.58
C LEU A 94 0.57 -18.58 -1.21
N THR A 95 -0.49 -17.94 -1.70
CA THR A 95 -1.87 -18.40 -1.48
C THR A 95 -2.13 -19.75 -2.14
N ILE A 96 -1.63 -19.95 -3.37
CA ILE A 96 -1.68 -21.26 -4.04
C ILE A 96 -0.85 -22.30 -3.29
N ALA A 97 0.34 -21.92 -2.79
CA ALA A 97 1.14 -22.82 -1.96
C ALA A 97 0.39 -23.23 -0.68
N HIS A 98 -0.37 -22.31 -0.07
CA HIS A 98 -1.17 -22.57 1.11
C HIS A 98 -2.33 -23.54 0.83
N SER A 99 -3.08 -23.35 -0.26
CA SER A 99 -4.16 -24.26 -0.63
C SER A 99 -3.63 -25.68 -0.89
N LEU A 100 -2.52 -25.80 -1.63
CA LEU A 100 -1.86 -27.08 -1.86
C LEU A 100 -1.32 -27.72 -0.57
N ALA A 101 -0.93 -26.93 0.43
CA ALA A 101 -0.48 -27.45 1.73
C ALA A 101 -1.64 -28.11 2.50
N LEU A 102 -2.82 -27.48 2.44
CA LEU A 102 -4.05 -28.00 3.06
C LEU A 102 -4.50 -29.29 2.37
N GLU A 103 -4.49 -29.33 1.03
CA GLU A 103 -4.86 -30.51 0.25
C GLU A 103 -3.91 -31.70 0.52
N ASN A 104 -2.62 -31.44 0.61
CA ASN A 104 -1.61 -32.50 0.82
C ASN A 104 -1.43 -32.89 2.30
N HIS A 105 -2.20 -32.30 3.22
CA HIS A 105 -2.07 -32.50 4.68
C HIS A 105 -0.64 -32.35 5.22
N LYS A 106 0.14 -31.41 4.67
CA LYS A 106 1.53 -31.18 5.10
C LYS A 106 1.58 -30.08 6.16
N ASN A 107 2.46 -30.24 7.17
CA ASN A 107 2.68 -29.26 8.25
C ASN A 107 3.48 -28.01 7.80
N PHE A 108 3.14 -27.40 6.67
CA PHE A 108 3.70 -26.11 6.22
C PHE A 108 2.78 -24.91 6.53
N GLY A 109 1.66 -25.15 7.20
CA GLY A 109 0.58 -24.18 7.35
C GLY A 109 1.02 -22.86 7.96
N ASP A 110 1.78 -22.91 9.05
CA ASP A 110 2.15 -21.71 9.82
C ASP A 110 3.22 -20.86 9.11
N ASP A 111 4.24 -21.48 8.51
CA ASP A 111 5.31 -20.78 7.79
C ASP A 111 4.78 -20.07 6.53
N ILE A 112 3.91 -20.74 5.77
CA ILE A 112 3.29 -20.16 4.58
C ILE A 112 2.34 -19.03 4.98
N ALA A 113 1.53 -19.24 6.01
CA ALA A 113 0.62 -18.20 6.51
C ALA A 113 1.38 -16.97 7.03
N ALA A 114 2.50 -17.16 7.73
CA ALA A 114 3.37 -16.06 8.16
C ALA A 114 3.96 -15.31 6.96
N SER A 115 4.40 -16.03 5.92
CA SER A 115 4.91 -15.43 4.69
C SER A 115 3.84 -14.61 3.96
N ILE A 116 2.59 -15.10 3.92
CA ILE A 116 1.45 -14.37 3.32
C ILE A 116 1.17 -13.08 4.10
N ARG A 117 1.14 -13.13 5.44
CA ARG A 117 0.93 -11.93 6.28
C ARG A 117 2.03 -10.90 6.05
N LEU A 118 3.29 -11.34 5.98
CA LEU A 118 4.42 -10.46 5.70
C LEU A 118 4.30 -9.83 4.30
N ALA A 119 3.92 -10.62 3.29
CA ALA A 119 3.71 -10.14 1.92
C ALA A 119 2.62 -9.08 1.83
N LYS A 120 1.47 -9.32 2.48
CA LYS A 120 0.35 -8.37 2.54
C LYS A 120 0.73 -7.08 3.23
N ARG A 121 1.44 -7.16 4.36
CA ARG A 121 1.94 -5.97 5.08
C ARG A 121 2.87 -5.15 4.19
N LYS A 122 3.83 -5.80 3.54
CA LYS A 122 4.78 -5.15 2.63
C LYS A 122 4.10 -4.52 1.41
N ARG A 123 3.07 -5.16 0.87
CA ARG A 123 2.21 -4.60 -0.20
C ARG A 123 1.59 -3.27 0.24
N VAL A 124 0.98 -3.24 1.42
CA VAL A 124 0.35 -2.02 1.95
C VAL A 124 1.39 -0.93 2.22
N GLU A 125 2.53 -1.29 2.83
CA GLU A 125 3.64 -0.36 3.04
C GLU A 125 4.10 0.29 1.72
N GLN A 126 4.23 -0.50 0.64
CA GLN A 126 4.65 0.02 -0.68
C GLN A 126 3.59 0.95 -1.30
N LEU A 127 2.30 0.63 -1.15
CA LEU A 127 1.20 1.48 -1.64
C LEU A 127 1.10 2.77 -0.84
N ASP A 128 1.24 2.70 0.48
CA ASP A 128 1.23 3.87 1.37
C ASP A 128 2.43 4.79 1.07
N GLU A 129 3.61 4.22 0.79
CA GLU A 129 4.80 5.00 0.42
C GLU A 129 4.62 5.73 -0.91
N LYS A 130 4.09 5.05 -1.94
CA LYS A 130 3.78 5.69 -3.24
C LYS A 130 2.79 6.84 -3.09
N ARG A 131 1.71 6.62 -2.33
CA ARG A 131 0.71 7.66 -2.06
C ARG A 131 1.31 8.85 -1.30
N ARG A 132 2.13 8.58 -0.27
CA ARG A 132 2.82 9.64 0.49
C ARG A 132 3.76 10.44 -0.41
N GLN A 133 4.46 9.78 -1.32
CA GLN A 133 5.34 10.43 -2.28
C GLN A 133 4.55 11.36 -3.21
N GLU A 134 3.45 10.89 -3.79
CA GLU A 134 2.56 11.72 -4.65
C GLU A 134 2.00 12.93 -3.90
N GLU A 135 1.65 12.76 -2.62
CA GLU A 135 1.16 13.84 -1.77
C GLU A 135 2.24 14.87 -1.43
N ILE A 136 3.46 14.43 -1.12
CA ILE A 136 4.60 15.33 -0.89
C ILE A 136 4.90 16.14 -2.15
N GLU A 137 4.87 15.48 -3.32
CA GLU A 137 5.04 16.14 -4.62
C GLU A 137 3.96 17.18 -4.87
N LEU A 138 2.69 16.84 -4.60
CA LEU A 138 1.56 17.76 -4.73
C LEU A 138 1.67 18.94 -3.75
N GLN A 139 1.98 18.69 -2.48
CA GLN A 139 2.13 19.75 -1.47
C GLN A 139 3.27 20.70 -1.86
N THR A 140 4.40 20.16 -2.30
CA THR A 140 5.55 20.95 -2.77
C THR A 140 5.19 21.79 -3.98
N TYR A 141 4.46 21.20 -4.94
CA TYR A 141 3.99 21.90 -6.13
C TYR A 141 3.02 23.05 -5.80
N LEU A 142 2.04 22.81 -4.91
CA LEU A 142 1.08 23.81 -4.49
C LEU A 142 1.75 24.94 -3.69
N ASN A 143 2.69 24.61 -2.79
CA ASN A 143 3.49 25.60 -2.06
C ASN A 143 4.24 26.52 -3.04
N LYS A 144 4.87 25.95 -4.06
CA LYS A 144 5.53 26.72 -5.12
C LYS A 144 4.57 27.66 -5.84
N LEU A 145 3.39 27.17 -6.24
CA LEU A 145 2.39 28.00 -6.93
C LEU A 145 1.88 29.16 -6.06
N ILE A 146 1.66 28.93 -4.76
CA ILE A 146 1.22 29.97 -3.82
C ILE A 146 2.28 31.06 -3.67
N VAL A 147 3.54 30.67 -3.51
CA VAL A 147 4.67 31.61 -3.41
C VAL A 147 4.83 32.40 -4.72
N GLU A 148 4.78 31.73 -5.87
CA GLU A 148 4.85 32.41 -7.17
C GLU A 148 3.68 33.39 -7.40
N ASP A 149 2.45 33.03 -7.00
CA ASP A 149 1.30 33.93 -7.07
C ASP A 149 1.50 35.17 -6.17
N GLY A 150 2.00 34.98 -4.96
CA GLY A 150 2.38 36.06 -4.05
C GLY A 150 3.43 37.00 -4.66
N GLU A 151 4.50 36.44 -5.23
CA GLU A 151 5.54 37.22 -5.91
C GLU A 151 5.02 37.98 -7.13
N ARG A 152 4.16 37.38 -7.94
CA ARG A 152 3.56 38.04 -9.12
C ARG A 152 2.74 39.24 -8.70
N LYS A 153 1.93 39.11 -7.64
CA LYS A 153 1.13 40.22 -7.10
C LYS A 153 2.01 41.32 -6.51
N LEU A 154 3.09 40.97 -5.80
CA LEU A 154 4.07 41.94 -5.32
C LEU A 154 4.77 42.70 -6.47
N LYS A 155 5.17 42.00 -7.53
CA LYS A 155 5.75 42.61 -8.75
C LYS A 155 4.76 43.53 -9.45
N ALA A 156 3.49 43.14 -9.54
CA ALA A 156 2.44 43.97 -10.14
C ALA A 156 2.20 45.27 -9.34
N LEU A 157 2.19 45.20 -8.00
CA LEU A 157 2.14 46.39 -7.15
C LEU A 157 3.38 47.28 -7.33
N PHE A 158 4.57 46.68 -7.37
CA PHE A 158 5.82 47.44 -7.55
C PHE A 158 5.81 48.24 -8.86
N ASN A 159 5.41 47.61 -9.97
CA ASN A 159 5.30 48.26 -11.28
C ASN A 159 4.21 49.35 -11.30
N SER A 160 3.10 49.14 -10.57
CA SER A 160 2.02 50.14 -10.43
C SER A 160 2.49 51.38 -9.64
N ASN A 161 3.31 51.19 -8.60
CA ASN A 161 3.88 52.29 -7.83
C ASN A 161 4.96 53.07 -8.63
N GLN A 162 5.76 52.40 -9.45
CA GLN A 162 6.73 53.05 -10.34
C GLN A 162 6.05 53.92 -11.41
N SER A 163 4.99 53.42 -12.04
CA SER A 163 4.24 54.17 -13.06
C SER A 163 3.51 55.39 -12.49
N GLN A 164 3.01 55.32 -11.26
CA GLN A 164 2.41 56.49 -10.58
C GLN A 164 3.45 57.58 -10.23
N GLN A 165 4.69 57.21 -9.89
CA GLN A 165 5.77 58.18 -9.64
C GLN A 165 6.25 58.89 -10.93
N GLU A 166 6.22 58.20 -12.08
CA GLU A 166 6.58 58.81 -13.37
C GLU A 166 5.50 59.75 -13.91
N ASP A 167 4.22 59.49 -13.62
CA ASP A 167 3.10 60.35 -14.05
C ASP A 167 2.96 61.60 -13.17
N SER A 168 3.23 61.50 -11.85
CA SER A 168 3.30 62.68 -10.98
C SER A 168 4.44 63.63 -11.35
N GLY A 169 5.58 63.10 -11.84
CA GLY A 169 6.68 63.91 -12.34
C GLY A 169 6.42 64.61 -13.69
N LYS A 170 5.37 64.20 -14.41
CA LYS A 170 4.90 64.87 -15.64
C LYS A 170 3.75 65.83 -15.37
N ALA A 171 2.87 65.53 -14.41
CA ALA A 171 1.79 66.42 -13.98
C ALA A 171 2.34 67.72 -13.35
N GLU A 172 3.40 67.64 -12.54
CA GLU A 172 4.07 68.85 -12.00
C GLU A 172 4.78 69.71 -13.07
N ARG A 173 4.98 69.19 -14.29
CA ARG A 173 5.52 69.94 -15.43
C ARG A 173 4.44 70.50 -16.38
N ALA A 174 3.18 70.12 -16.21
CA ALA A 174 2.08 70.54 -17.08
C ALA A 174 1.17 71.60 -16.42
N GLU A 175 1.34 71.91 -15.13
CA GLU A 175 0.55 72.94 -14.43
C GLU A 175 1.07 74.39 -14.60
N GLU A 176 2.16 74.63 -15.35
CA GLU A 176 2.63 75.99 -15.66
C GLU A 176 2.15 76.56 -17.01
N ASP A 177 1.53 75.78 -17.90
CA ASP A 177 1.05 76.27 -19.19
C ASP A 177 -0.36 75.71 -19.52
N GLU A 178 -1.40 76.51 -19.25
CA GLU A 178 -2.49 76.84 -20.20
C GLU A 178 -3.73 77.40 -19.48
N GLN A 179 -3.77 78.74 -19.40
CA GLN A 179 -5.03 79.49 -19.40
C GLN A 179 -5.53 79.61 -20.85
N LYS A 180 -6.64 78.94 -21.20
CA LYS A 180 -7.82 79.50 -21.92
C LYS A 180 -8.73 78.43 -22.57
N GLN A 181 -10.03 78.61 -22.31
CA GLN A 181 -11.19 78.47 -23.22
C GLN A 181 -11.70 77.09 -23.68
N SER A 182 -12.85 76.75 -23.09
CA SER A 182 -14.16 76.41 -23.70
C SER A 182 -14.36 75.18 -24.61
N ASP A 183 -15.40 74.43 -24.22
CA ASP A 183 -16.59 74.01 -24.98
C ASP A 183 -16.83 72.52 -25.32
N SER A 184 -18.09 72.12 -25.04
CA SER A 184 -18.89 71.00 -25.56
C SER A 184 -18.70 69.54 -25.04
N GLN A 185 -19.81 69.02 -24.50
CA GLN A 185 -20.20 67.60 -24.32
C GLN A 185 -20.86 67.05 -25.62
N PRO A 186 -21.37 65.79 -25.72
CA PRO A 186 -21.12 64.52 -24.98
C PRO A 186 -20.91 63.29 -25.91
N ALA A 187 -20.53 62.09 -25.42
CA ALA A 187 -21.08 60.79 -25.87
C ALA A 187 -20.43 59.52 -25.24
N SER A 188 -21.30 58.73 -24.58
CA SER A 188 -21.45 57.26 -24.60
C SER A 188 -20.25 56.30 -24.47
N GLY A 189 -20.22 55.61 -23.32
CA GLY A 189 -20.58 54.19 -23.24
C GLY A 189 -19.51 53.13 -23.58
N ARG A 190 -19.04 52.42 -22.55
CA ARG A 190 -19.23 50.96 -22.42
C ARG A 190 -18.78 50.45 -21.05
N THR A 191 -19.73 49.81 -20.41
CA THR A 191 -19.69 49.02 -19.17
C THR A 191 -18.85 47.75 -19.31
N SER A 192 -18.04 47.41 -18.30
CA SER A 192 -17.84 46.07 -17.72
C SER A 192 -16.96 46.18 -16.45
N PRO A 193 -17.10 45.28 -15.47
CA PRO A 193 -16.95 45.62 -14.06
C PRO A 193 -15.49 45.50 -13.60
N GLU A 194 -14.88 46.64 -13.27
CA GLU A 194 -13.71 46.67 -12.40
C GLU A 194 -14.17 46.31 -10.99
N CYS A 195 -13.67 45.18 -10.49
CA CYS A 195 -13.79 44.84 -9.08
C CYS A 195 -13.06 45.92 -8.27
N ASP A 196 -13.83 46.73 -7.56
CA ASP A 196 -13.37 47.59 -6.46
C ASP A 196 -12.53 46.76 -5.47
N LYS A 197 -11.20 46.84 -5.57
CA LYS A 197 -10.28 46.46 -4.49
C LYS A 197 -9.36 47.63 -4.22
N ALA A 198 -9.48 48.20 -3.02
CA ALA A 198 -8.56 49.20 -2.48
C ALA A 198 -7.09 48.77 -2.71
N PRO A 199 -6.14 49.71 -2.89
CA PRO A 199 -4.75 49.37 -3.17
C PRO A 199 -4.20 48.51 -2.04
N GLN A 200 -4.04 47.21 -2.31
CA GLN A 200 -3.51 46.26 -1.34
C GLN A 200 -2.07 46.66 -1.03
N THR A 201 -1.73 46.76 0.25
CA THR A 201 -0.35 47.06 0.66
C THR A 201 0.50 45.79 0.51
N ALA A 202 1.80 45.91 0.24
CA ALA A 202 2.71 44.76 0.13
C ALA A 202 2.61 43.80 1.33
N SER A 203 2.50 44.35 2.55
CA SER A 203 2.30 43.58 3.78
C SER A 203 0.99 42.77 3.81
N GLN A 204 -0.08 43.26 3.17
CA GLN A 204 -1.35 42.51 3.09
C GLN A 204 -1.24 41.32 2.15
N ILE A 205 -0.51 41.45 1.03
CA ILE A 205 -0.28 40.36 0.08
C ILE A 205 0.59 39.27 0.70
N GLU A 206 1.63 39.67 1.44
CA GLU A 206 2.47 38.73 2.20
C GLU A 206 1.65 38.00 3.27
N ALA A 207 0.80 38.71 4.01
CA ALA A 207 -0.09 38.12 5.01
C ALA A 207 -1.11 37.16 4.39
N GLU A 208 -1.68 37.50 3.23
CA GLU A 208 -2.62 36.65 2.49
C GLU A 208 -1.91 35.37 1.99
N THR A 209 -0.71 35.51 1.44
CA THR A 209 0.11 34.38 0.97
C THR A 209 0.47 33.45 2.14
N ALA A 210 0.87 34.01 3.28
CA ALA A 210 1.14 33.26 4.49
C ALA A 210 -0.13 32.62 5.11
N SER A 211 -1.31 33.22 4.94
CA SER A 211 -2.58 32.58 5.33
C SER A 211 -2.86 31.35 4.48
N ARG A 212 -2.75 31.47 3.15
CA ARG A 212 -2.99 30.38 2.20
C ARG A 212 -2.03 29.21 2.41
N LEU A 213 -0.75 29.48 2.69
CA LEU A 213 0.22 28.43 3.05
C LEU A 213 -0.20 27.69 4.33
N ARG A 214 -0.59 28.44 5.38
CA ARG A 214 -1.06 27.82 6.64
C ARG A 214 -2.33 26.99 6.46
N GLU A 215 -3.28 27.46 5.64
CA GLU A 215 -4.49 26.72 5.31
C GLU A 215 -4.17 25.43 4.56
N LEU A 216 -3.23 25.49 3.61
CA LEU A 216 -2.75 24.31 2.88
C LEU A 216 -2.11 23.29 3.82
N ASP A 217 -1.18 23.72 4.67
CA ASP A 217 -0.52 22.84 5.64
C ASP A 217 -1.53 22.23 6.64
N ALA A 218 -2.55 23.00 7.04
CA ALA A 218 -3.63 22.49 7.89
C ALA A 218 -4.46 21.40 7.18
N LEU A 219 -4.71 21.54 5.87
CA LEU A 219 -5.41 20.51 5.09
C LEU A 219 -4.61 19.20 5.03
N PHE A 220 -3.31 19.26 4.74
CA PHE A 220 -2.45 18.07 4.72
C PHE A 220 -2.31 17.45 6.12
N SER A 221 -2.20 18.25 7.17
CA SER A 221 -2.17 17.76 8.56
C SER A 221 -3.45 17.00 8.96
N GLN A 222 -4.63 17.44 8.49
CA GLN A 222 -5.90 16.72 8.74
C GLN A 222 -5.93 15.35 8.06
N VAL A 223 -5.32 15.22 6.88
CA VAL A 223 -5.21 13.93 6.18
C VAL A 223 -4.32 12.97 6.96
N ASP A 224 -3.21 13.46 7.51
CA ASP A 224 -2.30 12.66 8.34
C ASP A 224 -2.96 12.16 9.64
N GLU A 225 -3.73 13.01 10.33
CA GLU A 225 -4.45 12.60 11.54
C GLU A 225 -5.46 11.47 11.30
N ARG A 226 -6.17 11.52 10.17
CA ARG A 226 -7.12 10.45 9.79
C ARG A 226 -6.40 9.12 9.55
N ARG A 227 -5.15 9.16 9.06
CA ARG A 227 -4.33 7.95 8.84
C ARG A 227 -3.80 7.33 10.12
N MET A 228 -3.63 8.12 11.17
CA MET A 228 -3.19 7.61 12.48
C MET A 228 -4.30 6.84 13.20
N LYS A 229 -5.57 7.19 12.97
CA LYS A 229 -6.74 6.53 13.56
C LYS A 229 -7.11 5.26 12.80
N ARG A 230 -6.24 4.24 12.90
CA ARG A 230 -6.47 2.89 12.37
C ARG A 230 -7.15 2.04 13.43
N GLU A 231 -8.47 2.10 13.50
CA GLU A 231 -9.27 1.30 14.44
C GLU A 231 -10.18 0.34 13.67
N ILE A 232 -10.19 -0.92 14.09
CA ILE A 232 -11.07 -1.94 13.53
C ILE A 232 -12.37 -1.91 14.35
N PRO A 233 -13.55 -1.76 13.72
CA PRO A 233 -14.81 -1.78 14.45
C PRO A 233 -15.01 -3.07 15.24
N ASP A 234 -15.41 -2.95 16.52
CA ASP A 234 -15.54 -4.09 17.46
C ASP A 234 -16.40 -5.24 16.94
N TYR A 235 -17.43 -4.95 16.12
CA TYR A 235 -18.32 -5.96 15.56
C TYR A 235 -17.67 -6.81 14.45
N LEU A 236 -16.52 -6.39 13.92
CA LEU A 236 -15.70 -7.17 12.98
C LEU A 236 -14.64 -8.00 13.70
N CYS A 237 -14.42 -7.74 14.99
CA CYS A 237 -13.44 -8.44 15.81
C CYS A 237 -14.05 -9.71 16.43
N GLY A 238 -13.25 -10.77 16.48
CA GLY A 238 -13.63 -12.00 17.15
C GLY A 238 -13.66 -11.79 18.66
N GLN A 239 -14.71 -12.26 19.34
CA GLN A 239 -14.88 -12.10 20.79
C GLN A 239 -13.82 -12.85 21.64
N ILE A 240 -13.03 -13.72 21.03
CA ILE A 240 -11.95 -14.48 21.69
C ILE A 240 -10.59 -13.95 21.25
N SER A 241 -10.37 -13.78 19.94
CA SER A 241 -9.08 -13.33 19.38
C SER A 241 -8.85 -11.84 19.56
N PHE A 242 -9.91 -11.03 19.64
CA PHE A 242 -9.88 -9.56 19.54
C PHE A 242 -9.23 -9.03 18.24
N GLU A 243 -9.00 -9.93 17.29
CA GLU A 243 -8.49 -9.65 15.94
C GLU A 243 -9.64 -9.69 14.94
N LEU A 244 -9.41 -9.11 13.75
CA LEU A 244 -10.36 -9.16 12.65
C LEU A 244 -10.72 -10.62 12.29
N MET A 245 -12.02 -10.93 12.21
CA MET A 245 -12.47 -12.29 11.92
C MET A 245 -12.05 -12.73 10.51
N GLN A 246 -11.32 -13.84 10.42
CA GLN A 246 -10.85 -14.40 9.13
C GLN A 246 -11.89 -15.35 8.54
N ASP A 247 -12.48 -16.20 9.38
CA ASP A 247 -13.53 -17.14 8.98
C ASP A 247 -14.67 -17.11 10.02
N PRO A 248 -15.59 -16.13 9.90
CA PRO A 248 -16.64 -15.91 10.89
C PRO A 248 -17.65 -17.08 10.90
N VAL A 249 -17.94 -17.59 12.10
CA VAL A 249 -18.94 -18.62 12.38
C VAL A 249 -19.90 -18.14 13.45
N ILE A 250 -21.19 -18.38 13.27
CA ILE A 250 -22.23 -18.02 14.23
C ILE A 250 -22.65 -19.24 15.04
N THR A 251 -22.84 -19.03 16.35
CA THR A 251 -23.38 -20.03 17.28
C THR A 251 -24.91 -19.93 17.36
N PRO A 252 -25.63 -20.95 17.86
CA PRO A 252 -27.07 -20.87 18.12
C PRO A 252 -27.48 -19.71 19.04
N SER A 253 -26.55 -19.26 19.90
CA SER A 253 -26.70 -18.08 20.76
C SER A 253 -26.78 -16.75 19.99
N GLY A 254 -26.49 -16.76 18.68
CA GLY A 254 -26.46 -15.58 17.82
C GLY A 254 -25.12 -14.83 17.83
N ILE A 255 -24.08 -15.37 18.47
CA ILE A 255 -22.78 -14.72 18.56
C ILE A 255 -21.85 -15.23 17.45
N THR A 256 -21.16 -14.31 16.79
CA THR A 256 -20.18 -14.64 15.76
C THR A 256 -18.77 -14.66 16.36
N TYR A 257 -18.01 -15.70 16.04
CA TYR A 257 -16.62 -15.89 16.44
C TYR A 257 -15.77 -16.19 15.20
N ASP A 258 -14.45 -16.04 15.33
CA ASP A 258 -13.54 -16.66 14.36
C ASP A 258 -13.51 -18.18 14.55
N ARG A 259 -13.60 -18.94 13.45
CA ARG A 259 -13.66 -20.41 13.48
C ARG A 259 -12.50 -21.01 14.26
N ARG A 260 -11.27 -20.52 14.07
CA ARG A 260 -10.09 -21.12 14.71
C ARG A 260 -10.17 -20.96 16.23
N SER A 261 -10.53 -19.77 16.69
CA SER A 261 -10.59 -19.47 18.12
C SER A 261 -11.72 -20.23 18.84
N ILE A 262 -12.92 -20.28 18.28
CA ILE A 262 -14.02 -21.04 18.91
C ILE A 262 -13.76 -22.55 18.87
N GLN A 263 -13.17 -23.07 17.79
CA GLN A 263 -12.80 -24.48 17.72
C GLN A 263 -11.74 -24.84 18.75
N ALA A 264 -10.74 -23.98 18.96
CA ALA A 264 -9.72 -24.16 19.99
C ALA A 264 -10.33 -24.13 21.40
N HIS A 265 -11.25 -23.20 21.67
CA HIS A 265 -12.01 -23.15 22.93
C HIS A 265 -12.77 -24.45 23.19
N LEU A 266 -13.51 -24.95 22.20
CA LEU A 266 -14.26 -26.20 22.33
C LEU A 266 -13.35 -27.42 22.58
N ARG A 267 -12.11 -27.42 22.06
CA ARG A 267 -11.12 -28.51 22.30
C ARG A 267 -10.47 -28.42 23.68
N GLN A 268 -10.10 -27.21 24.10
CA GLN A 268 -9.21 -26.99 25.24
C GLN A 268 -9.94 -26.66 26.54
N VAL A 269 -11.04 -25.91 26.45
CA VAL A 269 -11.76 -25.38 27.61
C VAL A 269 -13.01 -26.20 27.90
N GLY A 270 -13.86 -26.41 26.89
CA GLY A 270 -15.06 -27.23 27.03
C GLY A 270 -16.15 -26.95 26.01
N HIS A 271 -17.18 -27.80 26.00
CA HIS A 271 -18.28 -27.79 25.02
C HIS A 271 -19.39 -26.80 25.41
N PHE A 272 -19.03 -25.53 25.54
CA PHE A 272 -19.96 -24.46 25.85
C PHE A 272 -19.58 -23.16 25.16
N ASP A 273 -20.53 -22.24 25.04
CA ASP A 273 -20.34 -20.91 24.48
C ASP A 273 -19.54 -20.03 25.47
N PRO A 274 -18.41 -19.40 25.04
CA PRO A 274 -17.57 -18.59 25.93
C PRO A 274 -18.31 -17.43 26.61
N ILE A 275 -19.32 -16.84 25.95
CA ILE A 275 -20.04 -15.67 26.44
C ILE A 275 -21.31 -16.09 27.16
N THR A 276 -22.17 -16.88 26.50
CA THR A 276 -23.49 -17.21 27.05
C THR A 276 -23.48 -18.42 27.97
N ARG A 277 -22.39 -19.21 27.97
CA ARG A 277 -22.22 -20.46 28.73
C ARG A 277 -23.26 -21.54 28.39
N GLN A 278 -23.96 -21.40 27.27
CA GLN A 278 -24.87 -22.42 26.75
C GLN A 278 -24.08 -23.62 26.21
N PRO A 279 -24.61 -24.85 26.25
CA PRO A 279 -23.94 -26.01 25.68
C PRO A 279 -23.76 -25.84 24.17
N LEU A 280 -22.54 -26.02 23.68
CA LEU A 280 -22.17 -25.77 22.29
C LEU A 280 -21.31 -26.92 21.76
N THR A 281 -21.64 -27.43 20.58
CA THR A 281 -20.87 -28.49 19.91
C THR A 281 -20.37 -28.04 18.53
N TYR A 282 -19.39 -28.77 17.98
CA TYR A 282 -18.78 -28.45 16.68
C TYR A 282 -19.79 -28.37 15.53
N ASP A 283 -20.80 -29.24 15.54
CA ASP A 283 -21.77 -29.35 14.46
C ASP A 283 -22.74 -28.17 14.41
N GLN A 284 -22.82 -27.40 15.51
CA GLN A 284 -23.68 -26.23 15.62
C GLN A 284 -23.02 -24.95 15.09
N LEU A 285 -21.74 -25.00 14.68
CA LEU A 285 -21.02 -23.84 14.16
C LEU A 285 -21.37 -23.61 12.67
N ILE A 286 -22.22 -22.61 12.42
CA ILE A 286 -22.69 -22.28 11.08
C ILE A 286 -21.76 -21.20 10.47
N PRO A 287 -21.21 -21.38 9.25
CA PRO A 287 -20.46 -20.34 8.57
C PRO A 287 -21.32 -19.07 8.36
N ASN A 288 -20.87 -17.93 8.88
CA ASN A 288 -21.56 -16.66 8.71
C ASN A 288 -21.07 -15.96 7.43
N LEU A 289 -21.64 -16.35 6.29
CA LEU A 289 -21.26 -15.82 4.98
C LEU A 289 -21.50 -14.31 4.86
N ALA A 290 -22.56 -13.80 5.48
CA ALA A 290 -22.86 -12.37 5.48
C ALA A 290 -21.74 -11.57 6.17
N MET A 291 -21.30 -11.99 7.36
CA MET A 291 -20.17 -11.34 8.03
C MET A 291 -18.87 -11.49 7.25
N LYS A 292 -18.68 -12.61 6.54
CA LYS A 292 -17.50 -12.80 5.68
C LYS A 292 -17.48 -11.79 4.52
N GLU A 293 -18.62 -11.50 3.91
CA GLU A 293 -18.73 -10.45 2.89
C GLU A 293 -18.49 -9.06 3.48
N VAL A 294 -19.04 -8.77 4.66
CA VAL A 294 -18.83 -7.49 5.35
C VAL A 294 -17.35 -7.27 5.67
N VAL A 295 -16.66 -8.28 6.22
CA VAL A 295 -15.21 -8.21 6.50
C VAL A 295 -14.43 -8.03 5.20
N SER A 296 -14.82 -8.74 4.13
CA SER A 296 -14.14 -8.64 2.83
C SER A 296 -14.25 -7.22 2.26
N LYS A 297 -15.44 -6.61 2.29
CA LYS A 297 -15.65 -5.22 1.90
C LYS A 297 -14.87 -4.25 2.78
N PHE A 298 -14.83 -4.48 4.10
CA PHE A 298 -14.04 -3.66 5.00
C PHE A 298 -12.55 -3.69 4.64
N LEU A 299 -12.01 -4.86 4.28
CA LEU A 299 -10.62 -5.03 3.84
C LEU A 299 -10.31 -4.40 2.47
N GLU A 300 -11.29 -4.36 1.55
CA GLU A 300 -11.16 -3.66 0.28
C GLU A 300 -10.99 -2.14 0.49
N GLU A 301 -11.78 -1.57 1.40
CA GLU A 301 -11.69 -0.14 1.76
C GLU A 301 -10.49 0.15 2.69
N ASN A 302 -10.10 -0.83 3.51
CA ASN A 302 -9.05 -0.71 4.52
C ASN A 302 -7.99 -1.82 4.38
N PRO A 303 -7.15 -1.78 3.34
CA PRO A 303 -6.11 -2.80 3.14
C PRO A 303 -5.12 -2.91 4.31
N TRP A 304 -4.95 -1.84 5.08
CA TRP A 304 -4.08 -1.79 6.25
C TRP A 304 -4.52 -2.72 7.38
N ALA A 305 -5.79 -3.11 7.43
CA ALA A 305 -6.30 -4.04 8.44
C ALA A 305 -5.99 -5.51 8.12
N ASP A 306 -5.51 -5.82 6.92
CA ASP A 306 -5.18 -7.18 6.50
C ASP A 306 -3.86 -7.66 7.15
N GLY A 307 -3.96 -8.45 8.22
CA GLY A 307 -2.82 -9.05 8.91
C GLY A 307 -2.48 -8.47 10.29
N PHE A 308 -3.41 -7.70 10.86
CA PHE A 308 -3.51 -7.42 12.29
C PHE A 308 -4.37 -8.47 13.00
#